data_AF-A0A915M9L9-F1
#
_entry.id   AF-A0A915M9L9-F1
#
_cell.length_a   1.000
_cell.length_b   1.000
_cell.length_c   1.000
_cell.angle_alpha   90.00
_cell.angle_beta   90.00
_cell.angle_gamma   90.00
#
_symmetry.space_group_name_H-M   'P 1'
#
loop_
_entity.id
_entity.type
_entity.pdbx_description
1 polymer ?
#
loop_
_entity_poly.entity_id
_entity_poly.type
_entity_poly.pdbx_seq_one_letter_code
_entity_poly.pdbx_strand_id
1 'polypeptide(L)'
;MANALCREQCAEVVSIHSKEENEFVRAIAQPLLDDCQNEIICKSRPGETSPDFNRILHSFFIGMHRIQFGRLGQCTRDPNIYCIWSDGTICDFGNYTGVIGPHETVPPWATGNPNGIEQYGNEDCVEFYDSVNGYWNDIGCQMRLSGVICKRLCNSYCAEMDTQLK
;
A
#
# COMPACT_ATOMS: atom_id res chain seq x y z
N MET A 1 8.48 -4.31 7.60
CA MET A 1 8.45 -5.75 7.23
C MET A 1 8.26 -5.94 5.73
N ALA A 2 7.28 -5.28 5.10
CA ALA A 2 7.06 -5.31 3.65
C ALA A 2 8.34 -5.08 2.80
N ASN A 3 9.10 -4.02 3.08
CA ASN A 3 10.35 -3.73 2.36
C ASN A 3 11.38 -4.88 2.45
N ALA A 4 11.48 -5.55 3.59
CA ALA A 4 12.44 -6.65 3.75
C ALA A 4 12.05 -7.86 2.88
N LEU A 5 10.76 -8.20 2.84
CA LEU A 5 10.24 -9.30 2.02
C LEU A 5 10.51 -9.09 0.53
N CYS A 6 10.29 -7.87 0.02
CA CYS A 6 10.60 -7.58 -1.38
C CYS A 6 12.11 -7.59 -1.66
N ARG A 7 12.93 -7.05 -0.74
CA ARG A 7 14.39 -7.01 -0.92
C ARG A 7 15.04 -8.39 -0.89
N GLU A 8 14.50 -9.33 -0.13
CA GLU A 8 14.92 -10.74 -0.17
C GLU A 8 14.72 -11.37 -1.56
N GLN A 9 13.79 -10.83 -2.36
CA GLN A 9 13.53 -11.23 -3.75
C GLN A 9 14.16 -10.26 -4.78
N CYS A 10 15.09 -9.42 -4.33
CA CYS A 10 15.74 -8.36 -5.12
C CYS A 10 14.75 -7.45 -5.86
N ALA A 11 13.68 -7.13 -5.14
CA ALA A 11 12.63 -6.24 -5.55
C ALA A 11 12.50 -5.10 -4.52
N GLU A 12 11.79 -4.05 -4.90
CA GLU A 12 11.27 -3.07 -3.94
C GLU A 12 9.75 -3.25 -3.84
N VAL A 13 9.13 -2.65 -2.83
CA VAL A 13 7.67 -2.59 -2.79
C VAL A 13 7.18 -1.76 -3.99
N VAL A 14 6.10 -2.20 -4.62
CA VAL A 14 5.64 -1.65 -5.90
C VAL A 14 5.46 -0.14 -5.86
N SER A 15 6.09 0.55 -6.81
CA SER A 15 5.80 1.91 -7.20
C SER A 15 4.83 1.93 -8.38
N ILE A 16 3.90 2.89 -8.39
CA ILE A 16 2.88 3.03 -9.43
C ILE A 16 2.93 4.44 -10.00
N HIS A 17 3.24 4.57 -11.29
CA HIS A 17 3.52 5.84 -11.96
C HIS A 17 2.46 6.24 -12.99
N SER A 18 1.44 5.42 -13.17
CA SER A 18 0.39 5.67 -14.15
C SER A 18 -0.88 4.91 -13.82
N LYS A 19 -1.97 5.30 -14.48
CA LYS A 19 -3.23 4.57 -14.40
C LYS A 19 -3.08 3.15 -14.96
N GLU A 20 -2.35 3.01 -16.06
CA GLU A 20 -2.10 1.74 -16.72
C GLU A 20 -1.30 0.79 -15.82
N GLU A 21 -0.31 1.32 -15.09
CA GLU A 21 0.42 0.54 -14.09
C GLU A 21 -0.47 0.14 -12.91
N ASN A 22 -1.35 1.03 -12.44
CA ASN A 22 -2.31 0.70 -11.39
C ASN A 22 -3.25 -0.43 -11.84
N GLU A 23 -3.73 -0.40 -13.08
CA GLU A 23 -4.57 -1.44 -13.66
C GLU A 23 -3.83 -2.77 -13.83
N PHE A 24 -2.55 -2.73 -14.22
CA PHE A 24 -1.70 -3.91 -14.31
C PHE A 24 -1.47 -4.55 -12.93
N VAL A 25 -1.12 -3.75 -11.93
CA VAL A 25 -0.95 -4.19 -10.54
C VAL A 25 -2.25 -4.78 -10.01
N ARG A 26 -3.40 -4.11 -10.26
CA ARG A 26 -4.73 -4.61 -9.91
C ARG A 26 -4.98 -5.98 -10.51
N ALA A 27 -4.75 -6.16 -11.82
CA ALA A 27 -5.05 -7.41 -12.51
C ALA A 27 -4.25 -8.60 -11.98
N ILE A 28 -2.99 -8.37 -11.56
CA ILE A 28 -2.15 -9.41 -10.96
C ILE A 28 -2.55 -9.70 -9.51
N ALA A 29 -2.86 -8.66 -8.73
CA ALA A 29 -3.20 -8.79 -7.33
C ALA A 29 -4.63 -9.32 -7.10
N GLN A 30 -5.55 -9.08 -8.05
CA GLN A 30 -6.97 -9.38 -7.93
C GLN A 30 -7.28 -10.79 -7.42
N PRO A 31 -6.82 -11.90 -8.04
CA PRO A 31 -7.15 -13.24 -7.56
C PRO A 31 -6.67 -13.48 -6.12
N LEU A 32 -5.49 -12.98 -5.76
CA LEU A 32 -4.94 -13.14 -4.41
C LEU A 32 -5.68 -12.29 -3.37
N LEU A 33 -6.12 -11.09 -3.74
CA LEU A 33 -6.95 -10.24 -2.88
C LEU A 33 -8.34 -10.84 -2.71
N ASP A 34 -8.96 -11.33 -3.78
CA ASP A 34 -10.27 -11.97 -3.74
C ASP A 34 -10.22 -13.22 -2.84
N ASP A 35 -9.18 -14.03 -2.97
CA ASP A 35 -8.91 -15.18 -2.10
C ASP A 35 -8.71 -14.77 -0.65
N CYS A 36 -7.94 -13.71 -0.37
CA CYS A 36 -7.75 -13.23 1.00
C CYS A 36 -9.05 -12.66 1.61
N GLN A 37 -9.87 -11.94 0.82
CA GLN A 37 -11.03 -11.21 1.33
C GLN A 37 -12.28 -12.09 1.45
N ASN A 38 -12.43 -13.06 0.54
CA ASN A 38 -13.62 -13.90 0.46
C ASN A 38 -13.38 -15.33 0.97
N GLU A 39 -12.14 -15.83 0.89
CA GLU A 39 -11.79 -17.15 1.38
C GLU A 39 -10.92 -17.07 2.64
N ILE A 40 -11.05 -18.06 3.52
CA ILE A 40 -10.36 -18.12 4.84
C ILE A 40 -8.85 -18.43 4.67
N ILE A 41 -8.27 -18.18 3.49
CA ILE A 41 -6.89 -18.52 3.12
C ILE A 41 -5.90 -17.63 3.90
N CYS A 42 -6.24 -16.36 4.06
CA CYS A 42 -5.47 -15.43 4.87
C CYS A 42 -5.99 -15.57 6.32
N LYS A 43 -5.22 -16.32 7.14
CA LYS A 43 -5.62 -16.71 8.50
C LYS A 43 -6.21 -15.52 9.25
N SER A 44 -7.47 -15.65 9.68
CA SER A 44 -8.14 -14.65 10.52
C SER A 44 -7.23 -14.31 11.69
N ARG A 45 -7.01 -13.01 11.95
CA ARG A 45 -6.21 -12.59 13.10
C ARG A 45 -6.89 -13.06 14.39
N PRO A 46 -6.17 -13.72 15.31
CA PRO A 46 -6.75 -14.11 16.59
C PRO A 46 -7.25 -12.88 17.36
N GLY A 47 -8.56 -12.78 17.58
CA GLY A 47 -9.17 -11.72 18.39
C GLY A 47 -9.76 -10.53 17.63
N GLU A 48 -9.69 -10.47 16.31
CA GLU A 48 -10.39 -9.45 15.51
C GLU A 48 -11.79 -9.95 15.12
N THR A 49 -12.83 -9.25 15.56
CA THR A 49 -14.23 -9.66 15.33
C THR A 49 -15.00 -8.69 14.43
N SER A 50 -14.40 -7.57 14.01
CA SER A 50 -15.02 -6.63 13.08
C SER A 50 -14.82 -7.10 11.63
N PRO A 51 -15.91 -7.45 10.90
CA PRO A 51 -15.80 -7.90 9.51
C PRO A 51 -15.22 -6.81 8.59
N ASP A 52 -15.57 -5.55 8.83
CA ASP A 52 -15.12 -4.42 8.02
C ASP A 52 -13.62 -4.15 8.19
N PHE A 53 -13.14 -4.23 9.44
CA PHE A 53 -11.72 -4.08 9.74
C PHE A 53 -10.89 -5.26 9.20
N ASN A 54 -11.48 -6.47 9.18
CA ASN A 54 -10.83 -7.64 8.62
C ASN A 54 -10.60 -7.50 7.11
N ARG A 55 -11.55 -6.93 6.36
CA ARG A 55 -11.40 -6.67 4.92
C ARG A 55 -10.28 -5.67 4.62
N ILE A 56 -10.22 -4.58 5.38
CA ILE A 56 -9.16 -3.57 5.27
C ILE A 56 -7.78 -4.21 5.48
N LEU A 57 -7.65 -5.10 6.47
CA LEU A 57 -6.36 -5.77 6.74
C LEU A 57 -6.03 -6.93 5.79
N HIS A 58 -7.04 -7.46 5.10
CA HIS A 58 -6.89 -8.43 4.02
C HIS A 58 -6.61 -7.72 2.69
N SER A 59 -5.57 -6.90 2.72
CA SER A 59 -5.07 -6.06 1.64
C SER A 59 -3.58 -6.29 1.48
N PHE A 60 -2.96 -5.59 0.52
CA PHE A 60 -1.52 -5.64 0.30
C PHE A 60 -0.88 -4.26 0.40
N PHE A 61 0.30 -4.20 1.02
CA PHE A 61 1.10 -2.98 1.00
C PHE A 61 1.55 -2.64 -0.43
N ILE A 62 1.48 -1.35 -0.76
CA ILE A 62 2.17 -0.74 -1.90
C ILE A 62 3.21 0.26 -1.40
N GLY A 63 4.12 0.67 -2.28
CA GLY A 63 5.36 1.34 -1.89
C GLY A 63 5.22 2.82 -1.55
N MET A 64 4.02 3.40 -1.64
CA MET A 64 3.83 4.82 -1.37
C MET A 64 3.94 5.06 0.14
N HIS A 65 4.82 5.98 0.51
CA HIS A 65 4.87 6.56 1.84
C HIS A 65 4.34 7.97 1.74
N ARG A 66 3.26 8.25 2.47
CA ARG A 66 2.56 9.53 2.47
C ARG A 66 2.58 10.09 3.89
N ILE A 67 3.67 10.77 4.25
CA ILE A 67 3.88 11.25 5.60
C ILE A 67 2.99 12.47 5.86
N GLN A 68 2.01 12.29 6.74
CA GLN A 68 1.12 13.34 7.20
C GLN A 68 1.47 13.68 8.66
N PHE A 69 1.47 14.98 9.00
CA PHE A 69 1.76 15.46 10.35
C PHE A 69 3.12 15.00 10.91
N GLY A 70 4.17 14.98 10.08
CA GLY A 70 5.53 14.69 10.54
C GLY A 70 5.90 15.54 11.76
N ARG A 71 6.62 14.97 12.75
CA ARG A 71 7.00 15.74 13.95
C ARG A 71 8.18 16.66 13.65
N LEU A 72 7.97 17.96 13.80
CA LEU A 72 9.02 18.97 13.88
C LEU A 72 9.29 19.25 15.37
N GLY A 73 10.52 19.00 15.83
CA GLY A 73 10.92 19.24 17.23
C GLY A 73 9.99 18.60 18.29
N GLN A 74 10.15 19.01 19.54
CA GLN A 74 9.22 18.61 20.60
C GLN A 74 7.94 19.46 20.51
N CYS A 75 6.90 18.88 19.88
CA CYS A 75 5.48 19.28 19.90
C CYS A 75 4.93 20.12 18.73
N THR A 76 5.68 20.36 17.65
CA THR A 76 5.10 20.96 16.43
C THR A 76 4.87 19.92 15.34
N ARG A 77 3.72 20.00 14.66
CA ARG A 77 3.43 19.16 13.48
C ARG A 77 3.86 19.90 12.23
N ASP A 78 4.53 19.20 11.33
CA ASP A 78 4.75 19.66 9.96
C ASP A 78 3.38 19.74 9.27
N PRO A 79 2.94 20.92 8.82
CA PRO A 79 1.70 21.04 8.06
C PRO A 79 1.84 20.46 6.63
N ASN A 80 3.07 20.20 6.17
CA ASN A 80 3.31 19.67 4.84
C ASN A 80 3.09 18.16 4.81
N ILE A 81 2.51 17.71 3.70
CA ILE A 81 2.38 16.30 3.38
C ILE A 81 3.45 15.94 2.36
N TYR A 82 4.27 14.96 2.69
CA TYR A 82 5.33 14.47 1.80
C TYR A 82 4.96 13.11 1.25
N CYS A 83 5.27 12.89 -0.02
CA CYS A 83 5.04 11.62 -0.67
C CYS A 83 6.32 11.14 -1.37
N ILE A 84 6.66 9.86 -1.18
CA ILE A 84 7.76 9.19 -1.88
C ILE A 84 7.42 7.70 -2.06
N TRP A 85 7.88 7.11 -3.16
CA TRP A 85 7.82 5.66 -3.35
C TRP A 85 9.00 4.96 -2.68
N SER A 86 8.83 3.68 -2.31
CA SER A 86 9.89 2.85 -1.72
C SER A 86 11.15 2.73 -2.58
N ASP A 87 11.03 2.88 -3.90
CA ASP A 87 12.16 2.87 -4.84
C ASP A 87 12.87 4.24 -4.97
N GLY A 88 12.44 5.25 -4.19
CA GLY A 88 13.01 6.59 -4.16
C GLY A 88 12.49 7.55 -5.23
N THR A 89 11.57 7.11 -6.08
CA THR A 89 10.95 7.97 -7.10
C THR A 89 9.88 8.88 -6.49
N ILE A 90 9.55 9.95 -7.21
CA ILE A 90 8.51 10.90 -6.80
C ILE A 90 7.11 10.28 -6.97
N CYS A 91 6.16 10.71 -6.15
CA CYS A 91 4.74 10.41 -6.38
C CYS A 91 4.20 11.25 -7.53
N ASP A 92 4.31 10.74 -8.75
CA ASP A 92 3.77 11.30 -9.99
C ASP A 92 2.36 10.80 -10.30
N PHE A 93 1.94 9.68 -9.68
CA PHE A 93 0.58 9.15 -9.75
C PHE A 93 0.00 8.94 -8.34
N GLY A 94 -1.27 9.32 -8.18
CA GLY A 94 -1.99 9.27 -6.90
C GLY A 94 -1.50 10.24 -5.83
N ASN A 95 -0.58 11.16 -6.15
CA ASN A 95 -0.14 12.18 -5.20
C ASN A 95 -1.29 13.11 -4.80
N TYR A 96 -1.51 13.22 -3.49
CA TYR A 96 -2.51 14.11 -2.92
C TYR A 96 -2.01 14.72 -1.61
N THR A 97 -1.86 16.04 -1.58
CA THR A 97 -1.26 16.82 -0.48
C THR A 97 -2.28 17.42 0.48
N GLY A 98 -3.57 17.10 0.36
CA GLY A 98 -4.63 17.52 1.27
C GLY A 98 -5.10 16.40 2.22
N VAL A 99 -6.18 16.62 2.95
CA VAL A 99 -6.89 15.56 3.69
C VAL A 99 -8.32 15.54 3.16
N ILE A 100 -8.83 14.39 2.72
CA ILE A 100 -10.18 14.34 2.18
C ILE A 100 -11.24 14.03 3.23
N GLY A 101 -12.45 14.53 3.01
CA GLY A 101 -13.63 14.19 3.81
C GLY A 101 -14.19 12.80 3.50
N PRO A 102 -15.04 12.23 4.37
CA PRO A 102 -15.53 10.84 4.28
C PRO A 102 -16.40 10.52 3.04
N HIS A 103 -16.77 11.52 2.24
CA HIS A 103 -17.60 11.36 1.04
C HIS A 103 -16.92 11.90 -0.23
N GLU A 104 -15.67 12.33 -0.12
CA GLU A 104 -14.90 12.84 -1.24
C GLU A 104 -14.17 11.68 -1.93
N THR A 105 -13.92 11.82 -3.22
CA THR A 105 -13.25 10.80 -4.04
C THR A 105 -12.14 11.45 -4.85
N VAL A 106 -10.91 10.97 -4.68
CA VAL A 106 -9.74 11.41 -5.43
C VAL A 106 -9.01 10.16 -5.94
N PRO A 107 -9.30 9.67 -7.16
CA PRO A 107 -8.65 8.48 -7.67
C PRO A 107 -7.12 8.62 -7.70
N PRO A 108 -6.36 7.55 -7.43
CA PRO A 108 -6.80 6.16 -7.24
C PRO A 108 -7.21 5.83 -5.80
N TRP A 109 -7.33 6.82 -4.92
CA TRP A 109 -7.78 6.58 -3.55
C TRP A 109 -9.26 6.23 -3.50
N ALA A 110 -9.62 5.37 -2.56
CA ALA A 110 -11.02 5.10 -2.27
C ALA A 110 -11.73 6.33 -1.71
N THR A 111 -13.05 6.33 -1.81
CA THR A 111 -13.88 7.38 -1.20
C THR A 111 -13.57 7.50 0.29
N GLY A 112 -13.27 8.73 0.72
CA GLY A 112 -12.86 9.01 2.09
C GLY A 112 -11.38 8.82 2.40
N ASN A 113 -10.54 8.42 1.42
CA ASN A 113 -9.09 8.31 1.56
C ASN A 113 -8.34 9.18 0.52
N PRO A 114 -7.16 9.75 0.85
CA PRO A 114 -6.46 9.57 2.11
C PRO A 114 -6.96 10.52 3.19
N ASN A 115 -7.19 10.01 4.40
CA ASN A 115 -7.75 10.78 5.53
C ASN A 115 -6.77 10.97 6.71
N GLY A 116 -5.70 10.20 6.78
CA GLY A 116 -4.69 10.30 7.83
C GLY A 116 -5.26 10.15 9.24
N ILE A 117 -6.18 9.20 9.47
CA ILE A 117 -6.80 8.98 10.78
C ILE A 117 -5.72 8.52 11.78
N GLU A 118 -5.38 9.39 12.73
CA GLU A 118 -4.36 9.11 13.75
C GLU A 118 -4.80 8.13 14.86
N GLN A 119 -6.00 7.55 14.76
CA GLN A 119 -6.61 6.77 15.85
C GLN A 119 -5.74 5.58 16.28
N TYR A 120 -4.90 5.06 15.38
CA TYR A 120 -4.00 3.92 15.64
C TYR A 120 -2.53 4.20 15.34
N GLY A 121 -2.16 5.48 15.18
CA GLY A 121 -0.87 5.94 14.66
C GLY A 121 -1.03 6.72 13.35
N ASN A 122 0.03 7.39 12.88
CA ASN A 122 -0.01 8.08 11.60
C ASN A 122 -0.18 7.08 10.45
N GLU A 123 -1.08 7.35 9.51
CA GLU A 123 -1.33 6.54 8.33
C GLU A 123 -0.35 6.89 7.19
N ASP A 124 0.94 6.75 7.50
CA ASP A 124 2.02 7.20 6.60
C ASP A 124 2.35 6.19 5.49
N CYS A 125 1.69 5.03 5.45
CA CYS A 125 1.86 3.98 4.45
C CYS A 125 0.57 3.80 3.64
N VAL A 126 0.65 3.08 2.52
CA VAL A 126 -0.50 2.89 1.64
C VAL A 126 -0.73 1.41 1.37
N GLU A 127 -2.00 1.02 1.39
CA GLU A 127 -2.45 -0.29 0.99
C GLU A 127 -3.31 -0.26 -0.27
N PHE A 128 -3.26 -1.37 -0.98
CA PHE A 128 -4.14 -1.71 -2.08
C PHE A 128 -5.17 -2.71 -1.55
N TYR A 129 -6.41 -2.27 -1.37
CA TYR A 129 -7.44 -3.05 -0.67
C TYR A 129 -8.67 -3.38 -1.52
N ASP A 130 -8.87 -2.72 -2.68
CA ASP A 130 -10.00 -3.02 -3.57
C ASP A 130 -9.51 -3.72 -4.84
N SER A 131 -9.77 -5.03 -4.94
CA SER A 131 -9.43 -5.87 -6.09
C SER A 131 -10.24 -5.53 -7.36
N VAL A 132 -11.44 -4.96 -7.20
CA VAL A 132 -12.36 -4.64 -8.30
C VAL A 132 -11.95 -3.34 -8.97
N ASN A 133 -11.82 -2.27 -8.19
CA ASN A 133 -11.55 -0.93 -8.74
C ASN A 133 -10.07 -0.54 -8.68
N GLY A 134 -9.25 -1.25 -7.91
CA GLY A 134 -7.85 -0.93 -7.71
C GLY A 134 -7.63 0.32 -6.86
N TYR A 135 -8.49 0.51 -5.86
CA TYR A 135 -8.44 1.67 -4.97
C TYR A 135 -7.46 1.49 -3.81
N TRP A 136 -6.93 2.62 -3.39
CA TRP A 136 -5.95 2.73 -2.32
C TRP A 136 -6.56 3.26 -1.03
N ASN A 137 -5.94 2.89 0.09
CA ASN A 137 -6.21 3.43 1.41
C ASN A 137 -4.89 3.81 2.08
N ASP A 138 -4.82 4.94 2.76
CA ASP A 138 -3.71 5.24 3.65
C ASP A 138 -3.90 4.44 4.95
N ILE A 139 -2.80 3.95 5.51
CA ILE A 139 -2.83 3.08 6.67
C ILE A 139 -1.55 3.19 7.50
N GLY A 140 -1.65 2.89 8.79
CA GLY A 140 -0.50 2.85 9.69
C GLY A 140 0.56 1.86 9.22
N CYS A 141 1.82 2.31 9.13
CA CYS A 141 2.95 1.47 8.71
C CYS A 141 3.22 0.26 9.63
N GLN A 142 2.74 0.30 10.86
CA GLN A 142 2.81 -0.77 11.86
C GLN A 142 1.77 -1.88 11.64
N MET A 143 0.79 -1.66 10.76
CA MET A 143 -0.24 -2.66 10.47
C MET A 143 0.39 -3.87 9.79
N ARG A 144 -0.17 -5.06 10.07
CA ARG A 144 0.23 -6.33 9.45
C ARG A 144 -0.83 -6.74 8.44
N LEU A 145 -0.64 -6.34 7.20
CA LEU A 145 -1.51 -6.72 6.10
C LEU A 145 -1.27 -8.17 5.69
N SER A 146 -2.18 -8.73 4.90
CA SER A 146 -2.06 -10.10 4.39
C SER A 146 -0.85 -10.30 3.47
N GLY A 147 -0.32 -9.23 2.88
CA GLY A 147 0.83 -9.33 1.98
C GLY A 147 1.39 -7.99 1.53
N VAL A 148 2.25 -8.05 0.52
CA VAL A 148 2.94 -6.93 -0.10
C VAL A 148 3.09 -7.22 -1.59
N ILE A 149 2.92 -6.20 -2.42
CA ILE A 149 3.19 -6.30 -3.86
C ILE A 149 4.61 -5.81 -4.12
N CYS A 150 5.45 -6.66 -4.69
CA CYS A 150 6.84 -6.34 -5.02
C CYS A 150 7.02 -6.07 -6.52
N LYS A 151 7.88 -5.12 -6.85
CA LYS A 151 8.26 -4.74 -8.22
C LYS A 151 9.76 -4.84 -8.38
N ARG A 152 10.19 -5.46 -9.48
CA ARG A 152 11.60 -5.54 -9.86
C ARG A 152 11.77 -5.28 -11.35
N LEU A 153 12.96 -4.84 -11.73
CA LEU A 153 13.36 -4.80 -13.12
C LEU A 153 13.52 -6.24 -13.64
N CYS A 154 12.99 -6.52 -14.83
CA CYS A 154 13.09 -7.84 -15.46
C CYS A 154 14.54 -8.27 -15.74
N ASN A 155 15.48 -7.33 -15.82
CA ASN A 155 16.90 -7.57 -16.03
C ASN A 155 17.73 -7.31 -14.77
N SER A 156 17.12 -7.43 -13.58
CA SER A 156 17.89 -7.36 -12.33
C SER A 156 18.77 -8.61 -12.19
N TYR A 157 19.86 -8.49 -11.43
CA TYR A 157 20.76 -9.61 -11.13
C TYR A 157 20.03 -10.89 -10.70
N CYS A 158 18.95 -10.75 -9.90
CA CYS A 158 18.20 -11.90 -9.42
C CYS A 158 17.21 -12.46 -10.46
N ALA A 159 16.76 -11.65 -11.41
CA ALA A 159 16.00 -12.16 -12.55
C ALA A 159 16.85 -13.05 -13.45
N GLU A 160 18.15 -12.76 -13.59
CA GLU A 160 19.10 -13.63 -14.31
C GLU A 160 19.28 -14.97 -13.57
N MET A 161 19.36 -14.98 -12.24
CA MET A 161 19.48 -16.20 -11.45
C MET A 161 18.23 -17.10 -11.51
N ASP A 162 17.01 -16.52 -11.55
CA ASP A 162 15.76 -17.28 -11.69
C ASP A 162 15.69 -18.07 -13.00
N THR A 163 16.31 -17.56 -14.07
CA THR A 163 16.33 -18.25 -15.37
C THR A 163 17.29 -19.42 -15.44
N GLN A 164 18.27 -19.50 -14.54
CA GLN A 164 19.26 -20.59 -14.48
C GLN A 164 18.85 -21.76 -13.57
N LEU A 165 17.74 -21.61 -12.83
CA LEU A 165 17.15 -22.65 -11.99
C LEU A 165 16.09 -23.50 -12.73
N LYS A 166 16.00 -23.38 -14.06
CA LYS A 166 15.14 -24.20 -14.92
C LYS A 166 15.92 -25.33 -15.59
#